data_AF-A0A0K1IV40-F1
#
_entry.id   AF-A0A0K1IV40-F1
#
_cell.length_a   1.000
_cell.length_b   1.000
_cell.length_c   1.000
_cell.angle_alpha   90.00
_cell.angle_beta   90.00
_cell.angle_gamma   90.00
#
_symmetry.space_group_name_H-M   'P 1'
#
loop_
_entity.id
_entity.type
_entity.pdbx_description
1 polymer ?
#
loop_
_entity_poly.entity_id
_entity_poly.type
_entity_poly.pdbx_seq_one_letter_code
_entity_poly.pdbx_strand_id
1 'polypeptide(L)'
;MSETIDEDLYQRTLALLEPGDIELVGAIVHTDLTSREDLEMQELTVEINEIIAEHAGKGDAWIYAGNDDTDFSSNQFQGLSVGDDEFVWECQQLVRDGTFDLVFYYEAIADHDAIVEGLEALDDVDRVTPVP
;
A
#
# COMPACT_ATOMS: atom_id res chain seq x y z
N MET A 1 -17.19 -10.97 13.03
CA MET A 1 -17.25 -9.50 12.80
C MET A 1 -16.02 -9.07 12.00
N SER A 2 -14.79 -9.48 12.36
CA SER A 2 -13.61 -9.13 11.55
C SER A 2 -13.61 -9.80 10.16
N GLU A 3 -14.04 -11.07 10.02
CA GLU A 3 -14.12 -11.73 8.70
C GLU A 3 -14.97 -10.97 7.66
N THR A 4 -16.05 -10.32 8.08
CA THR A 4 -16.91 -9.52 7.19
C THR A 4 -16.29 -8.16 6.85
N ILE A 5 -15.48 -7.61 7.76
CA ILE A 5 -14.76 -6.34 7.55
C ILE A 5 -13.58 -6.56 6.60
N ASP A 6 -12.88 -7.68 6.75
CA ASP A 6 -11.82 -8.11 5.83
C ASP A 6 -12.36 -8.34 4.43
N GLU A 7 -13.54 -8.98 4.30
CA GLU A 7 -14.20 -9.16 3.01
C GLU A 7 -14.59 -7.82 2.37
N ASP A 8 -15.12 -6.85 3.13
CA ASP A 8 -15.43 -5.51 2.61
C ASP A 8 -14.19 -4.75 2.14
N LEU A 9 -13.10 -4.82 2.91
CA LEU A 9 -11.84 -4.18 2.55
C LEU A 9 -11.24 -4.82 1.30
N TYR A 10 -11.21 -6.14 1.23
CA TYR A 10 -10.80 -6.89 0.05
C TYR A 10 -11.62 -6.52 -1.19
N GLN A 11 -12.95 -6.46 -1.09
CA GLN A 11 -13.80 -6.05 -2.21
C GLN A 11 -13.57 -4.60 -2.64
N ARG A 12 -13.30 -3.69 -1.70
CA ARG A 12 -12.93 -2.30 -2.01
C ARG A 12 -11.56 -2.21 -2.69
N THR A 13 -10.57 -2.96 -2.22
CA THR A 13 -9.25 -3.04 -2.85
C THR A 13 -9.37 -3.57 -4.27
N LEU A 14 -10.13 -4.66 -4.48
CA LEU A 14 -10.43 -5.17 -5.82
C LEU A 14 -11.12 -4.13 -6.72
N ALA A 15 -12.01 -3.30 -6.16
CA ALA A 15 -12.67 -2.25 -6.93
C ALA A 15 -11.74 -1.09 -7.32
N LEU A 16 -10.63 -0.89 -6.61
CA LEU A 16 -9.58 0.08 -6.96
C LEU A 16 -8.63 -0.45 -8.04
N LEU A 17 -8.58 -1.78 -8.23
CA LEU A 17 -7.94 -2.41 -9.39
C LEU A 17 -8.86 -2.24 -10.63
N GLU A 18 -9.08 -0.99 -11.04
CA GLU A 18 -9.79 -0.72 -12.28
C GLU A 18 -8.95 -1.23 -13.47
N PRO A 19 -9.57 -1.83 -14.51
CA PRO A 19 -8.85 -2.28 -15.69
C PRO A 19 -8.32 -1.08 -16.48
N GLY A 20 -7.10 -0.64 -16.15
CA GLY A 20 -6.26 0.24 -16.97
C GLY A 20 -5.48 -0.56 -18.03
N ASP A 21 -4.44 0.05 -18.60
CA ASP A 21 -3.54 -0.60 -19.55
C ASP A 21 -2.56 -1.61 -18.88
N ILE A 22 -2.58 -1.71 -17.55
CA ILE A 22 -1.68 -2.54 -16.73
C ILE A 22 -2.48 -3.44 -15.78
N GLU A 23 -2.02 -4.67 -15.59
CA GLU A 23 -2.56 -5.59 -14.57
C GLU A 23 -1.97 -5.23 -13.21
N LEU A 24 -2.83 -5.08 -12.21
CA LEU A 24 -2.45 -4.69 -10.85
C LEU A 24 -2.78 -5.82 -9.87
N VAL A 25 -1.93 -5.98 -8.87
CA VAL A 25 -2.16 -6.77 -7.66
C VAL A 25 -1.97 -5.86 -6.44
N GLY A 26 -2.29 -6.33 -5.25
CA GLY A 26 -2.18 -5.51 -4.05
C GLY A 26 -2.07 -6.29 -2.76
N ALA A 27 -1.89 -5.56 -1.67
CA ALA A 27 -1.82 -6.10 -0.33
C ALA A 27 -2.50 -5.13 0.63
N ILE A 28 -3.28 -5.66 1.55
CA ILE A 28 -3.83 -4.92 2.68
C ILE A 28 -2.94 -5.18 3.88
N VAL A 29 -2.34 -4.14 4.43
CA VAL A 29 -1.50 -4.19 5.63
C VAL A 29 -2.34 -3.73 6.81
N HIS A 30 -2.64 -4.65 7.72
CA HIS A 30 -3.36 -4.36 8.95
C HIS A 30 -2.37 -3.96 10.04
N THR A 31 -2.66 -2.86 10.73
CA THR A 31 -1.80 -2.32 11.80
C THR A 31 -2.62 -2.07 13.07
N ASP A 32 -1.92 -1.99 14.20
CA ASP A 32 -2.47 -1.50 15.47
C ASP A 32 -2.21 0.01 15.66
N LEU A 33 -1.60 0.68 14.67
CA LEU A 33 -1.23 2.09 14.75
C LEU A 33 -2.46 2.99 14.72
N THR A 34 -2.51 3.96 15.63
CA THR A 34 -3.60 4.93 15.74
C THR A 34 -3.25 6.26 15.08
N SER A 35 -4.23 7.15 14.89
CA SER A 35 -4.00 8.51 14.36
C SER A 35 -3.12 9.41 15.23
N ARG A 36 -2.63 8.94 16.39
CA ARG A 36 -1.65 9.65 17.23
C ARG A 36 -0.21 9.24 16.94
N GLU A 37 -0.03 8.12 16.25
CA GLU A 37 1.25 7.49 15.92
C GLU A 37 1.59 7.81 14.45
N ASP A 38 1.45 9.10 14.09
CA ASP A 38 1.67 9.62 12.73
C ASP A 38 3.13 9.41 12.27
N LEU A 39 4.08 9.47 13.22
CA LEU A 39 5.49 9.21 12.94
C LEU A 39 5.71 7.74 12.61
N GLU A 40 5.24 6.81 13.45
CA GLU A 40 5.34 5.37 13.19
C GLU A 40 4.65 4.98 11.87
N MET A 41 3.48 5.57 11.60
CA MET A 41 2.79 5.41 10.32
C MET A 41 3.61 5.89 9.12
N GLN A 42 4.31 7.01 9.25
CA GLN A 42 5.19 7.52 8.20
C GLN A 42 6.40 6.60 8.00
N GLU A 43 7.03 6.16 9.09
CA GLU A 43 8.17 5.23 9.07
C GLU A 43 7.78 3.91 8.40
N LEU A 44 6.65 3.32 8.81
CA LEU A 44 6.10 2.11 8.19
C LEU A 44 5.84 2.31 6.69
N THR A 45 5.27 3.44 6.29
CA THR A 45 5.03 3.72 4.86
C THR A 45 6.35 3.79 4.07
N VAL A 46 7.43 4.30 4.67
CA VAL A 46 8.77 4.32 4.06
C VAL A 46 9.35 2.91 3.95
N GLU A 47 9.23 2.08 4.99
CA GLU A 47 9.71 0.69 4.95
C GLU A 47 8.97 -0.14 3.91
N ILE A 48 7.65 0.01 3.82
CA ILE A 48 6.83 -0.63 2.79
C ILE A 48 7.24 -0.17 1.40
N ASN A 49 7.52 1.13 1.21
CA ASN A 49 8.01 1.66 -0.06
C ASN A 49 9.31 0.97 -0.49
N GLU A 50 10.27 0.78 0.41
CA GLU A 50 11.54 0.11 0.11
C GLU A 50 11.31 -1.35 -0.33
N ILE A 51 10.46 -2.09 0.39
CA ILE A 51 10.12 -3.48 0.06
C ILE A 51 9.47 -3.59 -1.32
N ILE A 52 8.43 -2.78 -1.58
CA ILE A 52 7.71 -2.86 -2.87
C ILE A 52 8.63 -2.44 -4.01
N ALA A 53 9.44 -1.39 -3.82
CA ALA A 53 10.37 -0.90 -4.84
C ALA A 53 11.43 -1.96 -5.21
N GLU A 54 11.99 -2.66 -4.21
CA GLU A 54 12.96 -3.75 -4.42
C GLU A 54 12.38 -4.86 -5.31
N HIS A 55 11.13 -5.25 -5.06
CA HIS A 55 10.49 -6.38 -5.71
C HIS A 55 9.66 -6.02 -6.95
N ALA A 56 9.41 -4.74 -7.21
CA ALA A 56 8.74 -4.25 -8.43
C ALA A 56 9.67 -4.18 -9.66
N GLY A 57 10.99 -4.34 -9.47
CA GLY A 57 11.96 -4.30 -10.57
C GLY A 57 12.17 -2.91 -11.17
N LYS A 58 11.73 -1.85 -10.47
CA LYS A 58 11.85 -0.44 -10.88
C LYS A 58 13.00 0.32 -10.20
N GLY A 59 13.73 -0.33 -9.28
CA GLY A 59 14.79 0.31 -8.49
C GLY A 59 14.22 1.16 -7.35
N ASP A 60 15.00 2.12 -6.84
CA ASP A 60 14.58 2.96 -5.72
C ASP A 60 13.34 3.82 -6.08
N ALA A 61 12.46 4.01 -5.10
CA ALA A 61 11.23 4.81 -5.24
C ALA A 61 11.14 5.92 -4.18
N TRP A 62 10.56 7.07 -4.57
CA TRP A 62 10.22 8.16 -3.66
C TRP A 62 8.71 8.26 -3.48
N ILE A 63 8.29 8.78 -2.32
CA ILE A 63 6.87 8.87 -1.96
C ILE A 63 6.29 10.23 -2.34
N TYR A 64 5.32 10.21 -3.23
CA TYR A 64 4.50 11.35 -3.62
C TYR A 64 3.21 11.40 -2.80
N ALA A 65 2.94 12.55 -2.18
CA ALA A 65 1.79 12.75 -1.30
C ALA A 65 0.58 13.42 -1.99
N GLY A 66 0.64 13.69 -3.30
CA GLY A 66 -0.53 14.14 -4.07
C GLY A 66 -1.13 15.50 -3.71
N ASN A 67 -0.55 16.25 -2.78
CA ASN A 67 -1.17 17.48 -2.21
C ASN A 67 -1.38 18.62 -3.22
N ASP A 68 -0.75 18.53 -4.40
CA ASP A 68 -0.87 19.47 -5.51
C ASP A 68 -1.84 19.01 -6.62
N ASP A 69 -2.46 17.83 -6.49
CA ASP A 69 -3.41 17.26 -7.44
C ASP A 69 -4.81 17.11 -6.82
N THR A 70 -5.85 17.56 -7.54
CA THR A 70 -7.24 17.46 -7.07
C THR A 70 -7.87 16.09 -7.26
N ASP A 71 -7.27 15.25 -8.11
CA ASP A 71 -7.69 13.86 -8.30
C ASP A 71 -7.15 12.95 -7.18
N PHE A 72 -6.19 13.45 -6.38
CA PHE A 72 -5.66 12.77 -5.20
C PHE A 72 -6.48 13.05 -3.94
N SER A 73 -6.83 11.98 -3.23
CA SER A 73 -7.39 12.06 -1.89
C SER A 73 -6.30 12.32 -0.87
N SER A 74 -6.62 13.02 0.22
CA SER A 74 -5.65 13.41 1.26
C SER A 74 -5.02 12.25 2.04
N ASN A 75 -5.57 11.05 1.87
CA ASN A 75 -5.09 9.80 2.46
C ASN A 75 -4.48 8.85 1.43
N GLN A 76 -4.19 9.35 0.22
CA GLN A 76 -3.52 8.61 -0.84
C GLN A 76 -2.06 9.03 -0.98
N PHE A 77 -1.22 8.05 -1.32
CA PHE A 77 0.21 8.23 -1.55
C PHE A 77 0.64 7.34 -2.71
N GLN A 78 1.65 7.75 -3.47
CA GLN A 78 2.21 6.97 -4.57
C GLN A 78 3.71 6.81 -4.40
N GLY A 79 4.22 5.62 -4.72
CA GLY A 79 5.64 5.38 -4.95
C GLY A 79 5.97 5.59 -6.41
N LEU A 80 6.93 6.48 -6.69
CA LEU A 80 7.42 6.78 -8.03
C LEU A 80 8.92 6.47 -8.13
N SER A 81 9.36 5.89 -9.25
CA SER A 81 10.77 5.55 -9.45
C SER A 81 11.64 6.82 -9.42
N VAL A 82 12.82 6.77 -8.80
CA VAL A 82 13.73 7.94 -8.70
C VAL A 82 14.30 8.39 -10.06
N GLY A 83 14.34 7.50 -11.06
CA GLY A 83 14.92 7.80 -12.37
C GLY A 83 14.02 8.62 -13.29
N ASP A 84 12.79 8.14 -13.45
CA ASP A 84 11.88 8.61 -14.51
C ASP A 84 10.45 8.87 -14.00
N ASP A 85 10.25 8.88 -12.67
CA ASP A 85 8.96 9.05 -12.01
C ASP A 85 7.89 8.04 -12.49
N GLU A 86 8.29 6.84 -12.91
CA GLU A 86 7.37 5.76 -13.26
C GLU A 86 6.61 5.24 -12.02
N PHE A 87 5.36 4.84 -12.23
CA PHE A 87 4.53 4.19 -11.21
C PHE A 87 5.22 2.95 -10.65
N VAL A 88 5.27 2.85 -9.32
CA VAL A 88 5.75 1.67 -8.59
C VAL A 88 4.61 1.08 -7.77
N TRP A 89 3.93 1.93 -6.99
CA TRP A 89 2.77 1.55 -6.19
C TRP A 89 1.90 2.76 -5.87
N GLU A 90 0.66 2.51 -5.47
CA GLU A 90 -0.19 3.48 -4.78
C GLU A 90 -0.76 2.87 -3.50
N CYS A 91 -0.93 3.73 -2.49
CA CYS A 91 -1.49 3.39 -1.19
C CYS A 91 -2.69 4.27 -0.89
N GLN A 92 -3.70 3.68 -0.24
CA GLN A 92 -4.73 4.39 0.48
C GLN A 92 -4.69 4.02 1.97
N GLN A 93 -4.52 5.01 2.84
CA GLN A 93 -4.56 4.83 4.29
C GLN A 93 -5.99 4.98 4.81
N LEU A 94 -6.51 3.98 5.51
CA LEU A 94 -7.89 3.94 6.00
C LEU A 94 -7.90 3.80 7.52
N VAL A 95 -8.61 4.70 8.20
CA VAL A 95 -8.81 4.57 9.66
C VAL A 95 -10.09 3.78 9.92
N ARG A 96 -9.98 2.63 10.59
CA ARG A 96 -11.09 1.76 10.97
C ARG A 96 -10.92 1.31 12.42
N ASP A 97 -12.01 1.36 13.19
CA ASP A 97 -12.00 1.02 14.63
C ASP A 97 -10.92 1.74 15.47
N GLY A 98 -10.35 2.84 14.96
CA GLY A 98 -9.33 3.65 15.62
C GLY A 98 -7.89 3.36 15.20
N THR A 99 -7.66 2.36 14.34
CA THR A 99 -6.33 1.99 13.81
C THR A 99 -6.29 2.11 12.28
N PHE A 100 -5.09 2.04 11.70
CA PHE A 100 -4.89 2.13 10.26
C PHE A 100 -4.88 0.75 9.59
N ASP A 101 -5.65 0.64 8.51
CA ASP A 101 -5.46 -0.35 7.45
C ASP A 101 -4.85 0.37 6.23
N LEU A 102 -3.75 -0.15 5.70
CA LEU A 102 -3.07 0.41 4.53
C LEU A 102 -3.33 -0.47 3.33
N VAL A 103 -3.89 0.09 2.28
CA VAL A 103 -4.20 -0.64 1.05
C VAL A 103 -3.19 -0.27 -0.01
N PHE A 104 -2.30 -1.19 -0.38
CA PHE A 104 -1.29 -1.00 -1.41
C PHE A 104 -1.67 -1.75 -2.69
N TYR A 105 -1.34 -1.17 -3.84
CA TYR A 105 -1.39 -1.84 -5.14
C TYR A 105 -0.22 -1.43 -6.02
N TYR A 106 0.20 -2.36 -6.88
CA TYR A 106 1.37 -2.26 -7.74
C TYR A 106 1.20 -3.18 -8.96
N GLU A 107 2.08 -3.06 -9.95
CA GLU A 107 1.99 -3.88 -11.16
C GLU A 107 2.14 -5.38 -10.85
N ALA A 108 1.32 -6.21 -11.50
CA ALA A 108 1.31 -7.67 -11.36
C ALA A 108 2.62 -8.35 -11.83
N ILE A 109 3.51 -7.60 -12.49
CA ILE A 109 4.85 -8.08 -12.86
C ILE A 109 5.82 -8.12 -11.66
N ALA A 110 5.48 -7.46 -10.56
CA ALA A 110 6.26 -7.48 -9.32
C ALA A 110 6.26 -8.88 -8.68
N ASP A 111 7.28 -9.17 -7.89
CA ASP A 111 7.34 -10.41 -7.09
C ASP A 111 6.37 -10.30 -5.90
N HIS A 112 5.09 -10.57 -6.16
CA HIS A 112 4.01 -10.39 -5.19
C HIS A 112 4.21 -11.23 -3.91
N ASP A 113 4.67 -12.47 -4.05
CA ASP A 113 4.91 -13.36 -2.91
C ASP A 113 6.06 -12.83 -2.04
N ALA A 114 7.15 -12.34 -2.64
CA ALA A 114 8.26 -11.73 -1.91
C ALA A 114 7.85 -10.43 -1.21
N ILE A 115 7.01 -9.60 -1.86
CA ILE A 115 6.46 -8.39 -1.24
C ILE A 115 5.65 -8.77 -0.01
N VAL A 116 4.69 -9.70 -0.12
CA VAL A 116 3.87 -10.12 1.02
C VAL A 116 4.74 -10.64 2.17
N GLU A 117 5.72 -11.51 1.89
CA GLU A 117 6.65 -12.01 2.91
C GLU A 117 7.44 -10.88 3.58
N GLY A 118 7.90 -9.89 2.82
CA GLY A 118 8.59 -8.72 3.36
C GLY A 118 7.70 -7.86 4.25
N LEU A 119 6.44 -7.64 3.85
CA LEU A 119 5.46 -6.87 4.63
C LEU A 119 5.10 -7.57 5.95
N GLU A 120 4.93 -8.90 5.94
CA GLU A 120 4.64 -9.69 7.14
C GLU A 120 5.81 -9.71 8.14
N ALA A 121 7.02 -9.35 7.72
CA ALA A 121 8.21 -9.32 8.57
C ALA A 121 8.43 -7.99 9.30
N LEU A 122 7.63 -6.96 9.01
CA LEU A 122 7.73 -5.63 9.63
C LEU A 122 7.15 -5.62 11.06
N ASP A 123 7.76 -4.86 11.96
CA ASP A 123 7.40 -4.84 13.39
C ASP A 123 6.00 -4.26 13.68
N ASP A 124 5.57 -3.24 12.91
CA ASP A 124 4.28 -2.55 13.10
C ASP A 124 3.12 -3.12 12.25
N VAL A 125 3.31 -4.34 11.74
CA VAL A 125 2.32 -5.07 10.93
C VAL A 125 1.72 -6.23 11.74
N ASP A 126 0.41 -6.20 11.97
CA ASP A 126 -0.31 -7.31 12.61
C ASP A 126 -0.52 -8.48 11.63
N ARG A 127 -0.94 -8.14 10.41
CA ARG A 127 -1.29 -9.11 9.37
C ARG A 127 -1.26 -8.47 7.99
N VAL A 128 -0.94 -9.26 6.98
CA VAL A 128 -1.09 -8.89 5.57
C VAL A 128 -2.18 -9.75 4.93
N THR A 129 -3.09 -9.12 4.18
CA THR A 129 -4.07 -9.81 3.33
C THR A 129 -3.70 -9.58 1.86
N PRO A 130 -3.17 -10.59 1.15
CA PRO A 130 -2.85 -10.49 -0.28
C PRO A 130 -4.10 -10.31 -1.14
N VAL A 131 -3.99 -9.51 -2.20
CA VAL A 131 -5.05 -9.22 -3.17
C VAL A 131 -4.53 -9.50 -4.59
N PRO A 132 -4.88 -10.65 -5.20
CA PRO A 132 -4.46 -11.01 -6.54
C PRO A 132 -5.27 -10.34 -7.65
#